data_AF-A0A1M2VMG5-F1
#
_entry.id   AF-A0A1M2VMG5-F1
#
_cell.length_a   1.000
_cell.length_b   1.000
_cell.length_c   1.000
_cell.angle_alpha   90.00
_cell.angle_beta   90.00
_cell.angle_gamma   90.00
#
_symmetry.space_group_name_H-M   'P 1'
#
loop_
_entity.id
_entity.type
_entity.pdbx_description
1 polymer ?
#
loop_
_entity_poly.entity_id
_entity_poly.type
_entity_poly.pdbx_seq_one_letter_code
_entity_poly.pdbx_strand_id
1 'polypeptide(L)'
;MPTTQATIIYALERGRVPTSMPRSSRILENVNFDVAIAPPVPLRIGMAVDIHVLRRITPQAYNNEEEETRYAAEPADITGTIIGIKSLELAITEFIVKNEDNWAMTDVAYLSVPHVRGVTVYLGLAHSIARTLLLPLLPHTRHIALEDAAAVAQRAHHGTDGEESVGRRAGA
;
A
#
# COMPACT_ATOMS: atom_id res chain seq x y z
N MET A 1 -14.14 -18.33 13.53
CA MET A 1 -12.95 -17.97 12.73
C MET A 1 -12.35 -16.74 13.39
N PRO A 2 -11.12 -16.77 13.91
CA PRO A 2 -10.49 -15.58 14.46
C PRO A 2 -10.34 -14.55 13.33
N THR A 3 -10.86 -13.34 13.54
CA THR A 3 -10.68 -12.21 12.62
C THR A 3 -9.23 -11.78 12.75
N THR A 4 -8.35 -12.28 11.87
CA THR A 4 -6.97 -11.79 11.79
C THR A 4 -7.04 -10.33 11.41
N GLN A 5 -6.66 -9.43 12.33
CA GLN A 5 -6.63 -8.00 12.05
C GLN A 5 -5.62 -7.73 10.93
N ALA A 6 -6.08 -7.11 9.84
CA ALA A 6 -5.22 -6.74 8.73
C ALA A 6 -4.20 -5.68 9.17
N THR A 7 -2.95 -5.83 8.73
CA THR A 7 -1.89 -4.85 9.00
C THR A 7 -1.99 -3.70 8.01
N ILE A 8 -2.12 -2.47 8.50
CA ILE A 8 -2.17 -1.28 7.65
C ILE A 8 -0.78 -1.01 7.06
N ILE A 9 -0.73 -0.84 5.74
CA ILE A 9 0.49 -0.54 4.99
C ILE A 9 0.33 0.84 4.35
N TYR A 10 1.21 1.76 4.72
CA TYR A 10 1.27 3.09 4.15
C TYR A 10 2.25 3.14 2.99
N ALA A 11 1.77 3.44 1.80
CA ALA A 11 2.57 3.38 0.58
C ALA A 11 2.24 4.48 -0.42
N LEU A 12 3.20 4.80 -1.29
CA LEU A 12 3.02 5.71 -2.41
C LEU A 12 2.60 4.91 -3.64
N GLU A 13 1.52 5.33 -4.31
CA GLU A 13 1.12 4.72 -5.59
C GLU A 13 2.11 5.13 -6.68
N ARG A 14 2.71 4.14 -7.35
CA ARG A 14 3.67 4.35 -8.45
C ARG A 14 3.01 4.31 -9.81
N GLY A 15 1.97 3.49 -9.96
CA GLY A 15 1.23 3.39 -11.20
C GLY A 15 0.42 2.11 -11.35
N ARG A 16 -0.45 2.12 -12.35
CA ARG A 16 -1.43 1.07 -12.63
C ARG A 16 -1.19 0.48 -14.01
N VAL A 17 -1.38 -0.83 -14.13
CA VAL A 17 -1.23 -1.55 -15.39
C VAL A 17 -2.45 -2.44 -15.61
N PRO A 18 -3.15 -2.34 -16.74
CA PRO A 18 -4.25 -3.23 -17.05
C PRO A 18 -3.79 -4.70 -17.09
N THR A 19 -4.54 -5.61 -16.45
CA THR A 19 -4.30 -7.06 -16.52
C THR A 19 -5.20 -7.76 -17.51
N SER A 20 -6.22 -7.08 -18.04
CA SER A 20 -7.19 -7.70 -18.92
C SER A 20 -6.54 -8.16 -20.22
N MET A 21 -6.69 -9.45 -20.53
CA MET A 21 -6.51 -9.96 -21.89
C MET A 21 -7.52 -9.27 -22.84
N PRO A 22 -7.20 -9.18 -24.15
CA PRO A 22 -8.18 -8.73 -25.14
C PRO A 22 -9.44 -9.60 -25.02
N ARG A 23 -10.61 -8.98 -24.77
CA ARG A 23 -11.96 -9.59 -24.59
C ARG A 23 -12.40 -9.96 -23.17
N SER A 24 -11.75 -9.48 -22.12
CA SER A 24 -12.36 -9.53 -20.78
C SER A 24 -13.56 -8.58 -20.67
N SER A 25 -14.65 -9.02 -20.04
CA SER A 25 -15.81 -8.17 -19.73
C SER A 25 -15.56 -7.20 -18.57
N ARG A 26 -14.46 -7.39 -17.83
CA ARG A 26 -14.00 -6.53 -16.74
C ARG A 26 -12.55 -6.11 -16.98
N ILE A 27 -12.29 -4.80 -16.94
CA ILE A 27 -10.93 -4.27 -16.96
C ILE A 27 -10.42 -4.34 -15.52
N LEU A 28 -9.57 -5.31 -15.24
CA LEU A 28 -8.85 -5.42 -13.98
C LEU A 28 -7.50 -4.75 -14.12
N GLU A 29 -6.99 -4.24 -13.01
CA GLU A 29 -5.72 -3.55 -12.93
C GLU A 29 -4.81 -4.18 -11.88
N ASN A 30 -3.51 -4.14 -12.17
CA ASN A 30 -2.47 -4.31 -11.18
C ASN A 30 -1.97 -2.94 -10.75
N VAL A 31 -1.87 -2.72 -9.46
CA VAL A 31 -1.36 -1.47 -8.89
C VAL A 31 0.01 -1.71 -8.28
N ASN A 32 0.95 -0.79 -8.50
CA ASN A 32 2.30 -0.86 -7.95
C ASN A 32 2.44 0.22 -6.88
N PHE A 33 2.93 -0.18 -5.71
CA PHE A 33 3.16 0.71 -4.57
C PHE A 33 4.59 0.62 -4.08
N ASP A 34 5.11 1.74 -3.61
CA ASP A 34 6.37 1.83 -2.88
C ASP A 34 6.07 2.12 -1.40
N VAL A 35 6.48 1.22 -0.52
CA VAL A 35 6.27 1.37 0.93
C VAL A 35 7.26 2.39 1.47
N ALA A 36 6.75 3.59 1.75
CA ALA A 36 7.55 4.73 2.20
C ALA A 36 7.68 4.81 3.73
N ILE A 37 6.73 4.22 4.46
CA ILE A 37 6.75 4.15 5.93
C ILE A 37 6.92 2.70 6.33
N ALA A 38 7.85 2.43 7.26
CA ALA A 38 8.09 1.08 7.71
C ALA A 38 6.81 0.45 8.28
N PRO A 39 6.45 -0.78 7.85
CA PRO A 39 5.29 -1.46 8.39
C PRO A 39 5.53 -1.78 9.88
N PRO A 40 4.46 -1.83 10.70
CA PRO A 40 4.59 -2.07 12.14
C PRO A 40 5.15 -3.46 12.46
N VAL A 41 5.01 -4.40 11.52
CA VAL A 41 5.62 -5.72 11.56
C VAL A 41 6.27 -6.03 10.20
N PRO A 42 7.40 -6.76 10.16
CA PRO A 42 8.03 -7.15 8.91
C PRO A 42 7.08 -7.99 8.04
N LEU A 43 6.99 -7.62 6.77
CA LEU A 43 6.06 -8.25 5.83
C LEU A 43 6.50 -9.67 5.49
N ARG A 44 5.51 -10.57 5.38
CA ARG A 44 5.70 -11.98 5.09
C ARG A 44 4.52 -12.54 4.31
N ILE A 45 4.78 -13.60 3.55
CA ILE A 45 3.74 -14.38 2.87
C ILE A 45 2.72 -14.90 3.90
N GLY A 46 1.44 -14.84 3.55
CA GLY A 46 0.30 -15.22 4.39
C GLY A 46 -0.23 -14.12 5.32
N MET A 47 0.39 -12.93 5.33
CA MET A 47 -0.11 -11.80 6.12
C MET A 47 -1.29 -11.12 5.43
N ALA A 48 -2.36 -10.86 6.19
CA ALA A 48 -3.45 -9.98 5.77
C ALA A 48 -3.02 -8.52 5.93
N VAL A 49 -3.21 -7.73 4.88
CA VAL A 49 -2.82 -6.33 4.80
C VAL A 49 -3.96 -5.46 4.29
N ASP A 50 -3.95 -4.20 4.71
CA ASP A 50 -4.84 -3.15 4.22
C ASP A 50 -3.98 -1.99 3.72
N ILE A 51 -4.06 -1.67 2.42
CA ILE A 51 -3.16 -0.70 1.79
C ILE A 51 -3.79 0.69 1.84
N HIS A 52 -3.02 1.66 2.34
CA HIS A 52 -3.39 3.08 2.38
C HIS A 52 -2.40 3.86 1.51
N VAL A 53 -2.94 4.70 0.64
CA VAL A 53 -2.14 5.56 -0.23
C VAL A 53 -1.76 6.82 0.54
N LEU A 54 -0.46 7.13 0.53
CA LEU A 54 0.07 8.37 1.07
C LEU A 54 0.02 9.47 0.01
N ARG A 55 -0.51 10.63 0.42
CA ARG A 55 -0.50 11.87 -0.35
C ARG A 55 0.26 12.92 0.43
N ARG A 56 1.37 13.43 -0.15
CA ARG A 56 2.18 14.44 0.52
C ARG A 56 1.36 15.71 0.72
N ILE A 57 1.39 16.25 1.93
CA ILE A 57 0.78 17.54 2.26
C ILE A 57 1.91 18.56 2.33
N THR A 58 1.86 19.57 1.47
CA THR A 58 2.77 20.72 1.60
C THR A 58 2.27 21.59 2.75
N PRO A 59 3.08 21.86 3.79
CA PRO A 59 2.68 22.81 4.81
C PRO A 59 2.48 24.18 4.17
N GLN A 60 1.34 24.82 4.47
CA GLN A 60 1.05 26.17 4.02
C GLN A 60 2.06 27.09 4.73
N ALA A 61 3.02 27.60 3.94
CA ALA A 61 4.23 28.26 4.40
C ALA A 61 3.96 29.32 5.46
N TYR A 62 4.32 29.07 6.73
CA TYR A 62 4.53 30.15 7.71
C TYR A 62 5.39 29.81 8.94
N ASN A 63 5.76 28.55 9.21
CA ASN A 63 6.56 28.24 10.40
C ASN A 63 7.87 27.51 10.04
N ASN A 64 8.99 28.11 10.45
CA ASN A 64 10.36 27.60 10.39
C ASN A 64 10.61 26.46 11.41
N GLU A 65 9.69 25.51 11.52
CA GLU A 65 9.94 24.26 12.25
C GLU A 65 10.42 23.23 11.23
N GLU A 66 11.46 22.48 11.58
CA GLU A 66 12.16 21.51 10.72
C GLU A 66 11.20 20.72 9.82
N GLU A 67 11.63 20.49 8.58
CA GLU A 67 10.88 19.91 7.44
C GLU A 67 10.34 18.49 7.69
N GLU A 68 9.46 18.30 8.67
CA GLU A 68 8.77 17.04 8.90
C GLU A 68 7.84 16.78 7.70
N THR A 69 8.12 15.72 6.94
CA THR A 69 7.25 15.32 5.84
C THR A 69 5.90 14.87 6.39
N ARG A 70 4.84 15.53 5.94
CA ARG A 70 3.46 15.21 6.33
C ARG A 70 2.73 14.52 5.20
N TYR A 71 1.98 13.48 5.56
CA TYR A 71 1.13 12.74 4.63
C TYR A 71 -0.33 12.76 5.09
N ALA A 72 -1.24 12.84 4.12
CA ALA A 72 -2.59 12.33 4.27
C ALA A 72 -2.59 10.86 3.83
N ALA A 73 -3.20 9.98 4.61
CA ALA A 73 -3.48 8.62 4.21
C ALA A 73 -4.95 8.46 3.83
N GLU A 74 -5.19 7.79 2.69
CA GLU A 74 -6.50 7.39 2.20
C GLU A 74 -6.52 5.88 1.92
N PRO A 75 -7.61 5.15 2.22
CA PRO A 75 -7.73 3.74 1.83
C PRO A 75 -7.54 3.57 0.32
N ALA A 76 -6.79 2.55 -0.08
CA ALA A 76 -6.57 2.24 -1.49
C ALA A 76 -7.66 1.31 -2.07
N ASP A 77 -8.68 0.95 -1.28
CA ASP A 77 -9.66 -0.12 -1.56
C ASP A 77 -9.00 -1.46 -1.89
N ILE A 78 -7.87 -1.75 -1.22
CA ILE A 78 -7.11 -2.99 -1.38
C ILE A 78 -6.86 -3.57 0.00
N THR A 79 -7.68 -4.55 0.35
CA THR A 79 -7.53 -5.38 1.55
C THR A 79 -7.38 -6.82 1.10
N GLY A 80 -6.34 -7.50 1.56
CA GLY A 80 -6.12 -8.89 1.16
C GLY A 80 -4.85 -9.50 1.70
N THR A 81 -4.44 -10.61 1.11
CA THR A 81 -3.34 -11.43 1.64
C THR A 81 -2.09 -11.34 0.77
N ILE A 82 -0.92 -11.24 1.41
CA ILE A 82 0.38 -11.41 0.73
C ILE A 82 0.50 -12.87 0.29
N ILE A 83 0.40 -13.15 -1.01
CA ILE A 83 0.42 -14.51 -1.56
C ILE A 83 1.81 -14.94 -2.05
N GLY A 84 2.74 -14.01 -2.22
CA GLY A 84 4.05 -14.34 -2.77
C GLY A 84 5.03 -13.18 -2.82
N ILE A 85 6.21 -13.47 -3.36
CA ILE A 85 7.27 -12.52 -3.67
C ILE A 85 7.49 -12.58 -5.18
N LYS A 86 7.32 -11.43 -5.86
CA LYS A 86 7.49 -11.32 -7.32
C LYS A 86 8.97 -11.19 -7.68
N SER A 87 9.69 -10.33 -6.98
CA SER A 87 11.09 -10.04 -7.28
C SER A 87 11.89 -9.79 -6.00
N LEU A 88 13.16 -10.20 -6.07
CA LEU A 88 14.18 -9.94 -5.08
C LEU A 88 15.26 -9.11 -5.77
N GLU A 89 15.36 -7.83 -5.45
CA GLU A 89 16.47 -6.97 -5.86
C GLU A 89 17.45 -6.82 -4.70
N LEU A 90 18.63 -6.26 -4.93
CA LEU A 90 19.64 -6.13 -3.88
C LEU A 90 19.11 -5.31 -2.69
N ALA A 91 18.39 -4.22 -2.97
CA ALA A 91 17.88 -3.30 -1.95
C ALA A 91 16.36 -3.38 -1.73
N ILE A 92 15.62 -4.16 -2.53
CA ILE A 92 14.15 -4.17 -2.53
C ILE A 92 13.61 -5.59 -2.57
N THR A 93 12.46 -5.80 -1.93
CA THR A 93 11.62 -6.99 -2.07
C THR A 93 10.24 -6.57 -2.53
N GLU A 94 9.74 -7.21 -3.59
CA GLU A 94 8.41 -6.94 -4.13
C GLU A 94 7.46 -8.07 -3.72
N PHE A 95 6.47 -7.75 -2.89
CA PHE A 95 5.42 -8.67 -2.49
C PHE A 95 4.22 -8.58 -3.42
N ILE A 96 3.51 -9.69 -3.55
CA ILE A 96 2.26 -9.80 -4.29
C ILE A 96 1.12 -9.89 -3.27
N VAL A 97 0.24 -8.90 -3.27
CA VAL A 97 -0.99 -8.88 -2.48
C VAL A 97 -2.15 -9.22 -3.40
N LYS A 98 -2.86 -10.29 -3.10
CA LYS A 98 -4.12 -10.59 -3.79
C LYS A 98 -5.23 -9.77 -3.13
N ASN A 99 -5.91 -8.93 -3.89
CA ASN A 99 -7.04 -8.19 -3.36
C ASN A 99 -8.19 -9.17 -3.09
N GLU A 100 -8.80 -9.06 -1.91
CA GLU A 100 -9.94 -9.89 -1.51
C GLU A 100 -11.27 -9.13 -1.69
N ASP A 101 -11.22 -7.83 -1.99
CA ASP A 101 -12.39 -7.07 -2.40
C ASP A 101 -12.77 -7.36 -3.86
N ASN A 102 -13.85 -8.12 -4.04
CA ASN A 102 -14.37 -8.48 -5.35
C ASN A 102 -15.04 -7.32 -6.11
N TRP A 103 -15.33 -6.20 -5.44
CA TRP A 103 -15.94 -5.01 -6.04
C TRP A 103 -14.90 -4.05 -6.60
N ALA A 104 -13.68 -4.05 -6.04
CA ALA A 104 -12.56 -3.27 -6.55
C ALA A 104 -12.17 -3.68 -7.98
N MET A 105 -11.65 -2.72 -8.75
CA MET A 105 -11.07 -2.99 -10.08
C MET A 105 -9.62 -3.46 -10.02
N THR A 106 -9.06 -3.56 -8.81
CA THR A 106 -7.69 -4.04 -8.57
C THR A 106 -7.71 -5.53 -8.26
N ASP A 107 -7.01 -6.32 -9.07
CA ASP A 107 -6.86 -7.78 -8.85
C ASP A 107 -5.68 -8.06 -7.90
N VAL A 108 -4.53 -7.46 -8.21
CA VAL A 108 -3.29 -7.63 -7.44
C VAL A 108 -2.61 -6.29 -7.20
N ALA A 109 -2.09 -6.12 -5.99
CA ALA A 109 -1.18 -5.04 -5.67
C ALA A 109 0.25 -5.57 -5.50
N TYR A 110 1.21 -4.87 -6.10
CA TYR A 110 2.63 -5.12 -5.90
C TYR A 110 3.19 -4.13 -4.89
N LEU A 111 3.62 -4.64 -3.74
CA LEU A 111 4.23 -3.82 -2.68
C LEU A 111 5.75 -3.94 -2.80
N SER A 112 6.41 -2.88 -3.25
CA SER A 112 7.86 -2.78 -3.22
C SER A 112 8.32 -2.17 -1.92
N VAL A 113 9.23 -2.86 -1.25
CA VAL A 113 9.65 -2.53 0.10
C VAL A 113 11.16 -2.59 0.19
N PRO A 114 11.83 -1.61 0.83
CA PRO A 114 13.25 -1.71 1.15
C PRO A 114 13.54 -3.03 1.84
N HIS A 115 14.57 -3.76 1.39
CA HIS A 115 14.92 -5.04 1.97
C HIS A 115 15.76 -4.84 3.23
N VAL A 116 15.10 -4.66 4.36
CA VAL A 116 15.72 -4.59 5.68
C VAL A 116 15.19 -5.76 6.51
N ARG A 117 16.02 -6.80 6.63
CA ARG A 117 15.64 -8.06 7.29
C ARG A 117 15.25 -7.80 8.74
N GLY A 118 14.05 -8.25 9.11
CA GLY A 118 13.52 -8.11 10.47
C GLY A 118 12.94 -6.73 10.79
N VAL A 119 13.00 -5.77 9.87
CA VAL A 119 12.35 -4.45 10.01
C VAL A 119 11.17 -4.37 9.04
N THR A 120 11.46 -4.48 7.75
CA THR A 120 10.44 -4.36 6.70
C THR A 120 10.06 -5.70 6.09
N VAL A 121 10.99 -6.68 6.12
CA VAL A 121 10.85 -7.97 5.43
C VAL A 121 11.18 -9.12 6.37
N TYR A 122 10.31 -10.12 6.39
CA TYR A 122 10.57 -11.45 6.94
C TYR A 122 10.50 -12.50 5.84
N LEU A 123 11.66 -13.07 5.49
CA LEU A 123 11.76 -14.17 4.55
C LEU A 123 11.76 -15.51 5.29
N GLY A 124 10.99 -16.47 4.77
CA GLY A 124 11.14 -17.88 5.18
C GLY A 124 12.52 -18.43 4.82
N LEU A 125 12.85 -19.61 5.36
CA LEU A 125 14.18 -20.21 5.21
C LEU A 125 14.59 -20.42 3.74
N ALA A 126 13.69 -21.00 2.94
CA ALA A 126 13.96 -21.26 1.52
C ALA A 126 14.24 -19.97 0.74
N HIS A 127 13.43 -18.93 0.93
CA HIS A 127 13.65 -17.62 0.30
C HIS A 127 14.93 -16.94 0.78
N SER A 128 15.27 -17.11 2.06
CA SER A 128 16.51 -16.59 2.63
C SER A 128 17.73 -17.25 1.98
N ILE A 129 17.73 -18.58 1.87
CA ILE A 129 18.81 -19.33 1.20
C ILE A 129 18.92 -18.92 -0.27
N ALA A 130 17.80 -18.90 -1.00
CA ALA A 130 17.79 -18.51 -2.40
C ALA A 130 18.34 -17.09 -2.60
N ARG A 131 17.93 -16.13 -1.76
CA ARG A 131 18.45 -14.76 -1.81
C ARG A 131 19.94 -14.70 -1.56
N THR A 132 20.45 -15.42 -0.56
CA THR A 132 21.88 -15.45 -0.26
C THR A 132 22.70 -15.99 -1.43
N LEU A 133 22.22 -17.07 -2.06
CA LEU A 133 22.90 -17.66 -3.22
C LEU A 133 22.86 -16.75 -4.46
N LEU A 134 21.74 -16.03 -4.65
CA LEU A 134 21.55 -15.14 -5.78
C LEU A 134 22.11 -13.73 -5.57
N LEU A 135 22.56 -13.38 -4.35
CA LEU A 135 22.99 -12.03 -3.98
C LEU A 135 23.97 -11.39 -4.99
N PRO A 136 24.99 -12.08 -5.53
CA PRO A 136 25.92 -11.51 -6.51
C PRO A 136 25.28 -11.17 -7.87
N LEU A 137 24.13 -11.78 -8.16
CA LEU A 137 23.38 -11.64 -9.41
C LEU A 137 22.15 -10.74 -9.25
N LEU A 138 21.84 -10.30 -8.02
CA LEU A 138 20.67 -9.47 -7.80
C LEU A 138 20.88 -8.08 -8.39
N PRO A 139 19.93 -7.59 -9.20
CA PRO A 139 20.04 -6.26 -9.76
C PRO A 139 19.94 -5.19 -8.67
N HIS A 140 20.64 -4.08 -8.90
CA HIS A 140 20.56 -2.88 -8.07
C HIS A 140 19.95 -1.75 -8.90
N THR A 141 18.65 -1.87 -9.14
CA THR A 141 17.90 -1.07 -10.13
C THR A 141 17.32 0.20 -9.54
N ARG A 142 16.92 0.20 -8.26
CA ARG A 142 16.35 1.39 -7.61
C ARG A 142 16.46 1.34 -6.08
N HIS A 143 16.18 2.49 -5.47
CA HIS A 143 16.05 2.66 -4.03
C HIS A 143 14.67 3.24 -3.69
N ILE A 144 14.13 2.80 -2.56
CA ILE A 144 12.95 3.41 -1.92
C ILE A 144 13.45 3.91 -0.57
N ALA A 145 13.30 5.21 -0.30
CA ALA A 145 13.66 5.78 0.99
C ALA A 145 12.57 5.42 2.01
N LEU A 146 12.98 4.91 3.18
CA LEU A 146 12.08 4.86 4.33
C LEU A 146 12.13 6.21 5.02
N GLU A 147 10.97 6.79 5.25
CA GLU A 147 10.85 8.01 6.03
C GLU A 147 10.71 7.65 7.51
N ASP A 148 11.76 7.95 8.27
CA ASP A 148 11.75 7.86 9.71
C ASP A 148 11.00 9.09 10.27
N ALA A 149 10.00 8.87 11.12
CA ALA A 149 9.19 9.90 11.77
C ALA A 149 8.28 10.75 10.84
N ALA A 150 7.71 10.17 9.78
CA ALA A 150 6.67 10.86 9.01
C ALA A 150 5.33 10.96 9.78
N ALA A 151 4.75 12.17 9.83
CA ALA A 151 3.43 12.39 10.41
C ALA A 151 2.33 12.02 9.39
N VAL A 152 1.48 11.05 9.75
CA VAL A 152 0.37 10.58 8.90
C VAL A 152 -0.97 10.99 9.51
N ALA A 153 -1.70 11.85 8.80
CA ALA A 153 -3.08 12.17 9.11
C ALA A 153 -4.03 11.22 8.36
N GLN A 154 -4.81 10.43 9.07
CA GLN A 154 -5.87 9.63 8.46
C GLN A 154 -7.02 10.55 8.05
N ARG A 155 -7.38 10.55 6.77
CA ARG A 155 -8.64 11.18 6.34
C ARG A 155 -9.77 10.20 6.61
N ALA A 156 -10.57 10.48 7.63
CA ALA A 156 -11.82 9.77 7.83
C ALA A 156 -12.74 10.04 6.63
N HIS A 157 -13.34 8.99 6.06
CA HIS A 157 -14.42 9.14 5.10
C HIS A 157 -15.55 9.91 5.77
N HIS A 158 -15.73 11.17 5.39
CA HIS A 158 -16.97 11.86 5.70
C HIS A 158 -18.02 11.27 4.78
N GLY A 159 -18.80 10.32 5.30
CA GLY A 159 -20.03 9.88 4.65
C GLY A 159 -20.90 11.10 4.40
N THR A 160 -21.10 11.45 3.13
CA THR A 160 -22.19 12.32 2.70
C THR A 160 -23.50 11.58 2.92
N ASP A 161 -24.01 11.68 4.15
CA ASP A 161 -25.43 11.41 4.40
C ASP A 161 -26.20 12.62 3.90
N GLY A 162 -26.86 12.43 2.76
CA GLY A 162 -27.86 13.35 2.27
C GLY A 162 -29.05 13.36 3.23
N GLU A 163 -29.27 14.49 3.90
CA GLU A 163 -30.60 14.87 4.38
C GLU A 163 -31.19 15.90 3.44
N GLU A 164 -31.80 15.37 2.38
CA GLU A 164 -32.82 16.06 1.59
C GLU A 164 -34.06 16.27 2.48
N SER A 165 -34.12 17.39 3.20
CA SER A 165 -35.35 17.83 3.87
C SER A 165 -36.14 18.78 2.98
N VAL A 166 -36.93 18.18 2.09
CA VAL A 166 -38.08 18.80 1.43
C VAL A 166 -39.10 19.17 2.51
N GLY A 167 -39.01 20.40 3.00
CA GLY A 167 -39.99 21.03 3.88
C GLY A 167 -40.91 21.97 3.12
N ARG A 168 -41.95 21.41 2.49
CA ARG A 168 -43.16 22.11 2.05
C ARG A 168 -43.62 23.12 3.12
N ARG A 169 -43.75 24.40 2.75
CA ARG A 169 -44.73 25.30 3.40
C ARG A 169 -45.57 25.99 2.33
N ALA A 170 -46.82 25.58 2.31
CA ALA A 170 -47.94 26.23 1.67
C ALA A 170 -48.40 27.43 2.51
N GLY A 171 -48.88 28.48 1.84
CA GLY A 171 -50.00 29.31 2.25
C GLY A 171 -49.84 30.22 3.47
N ALA A 172 -49.70 31.52 3.22
CA ALA A 172 -50.69 32.55 3.60
C ALA A 172 -50.41 33.82 2.79
#